data_AF-A0A4V6AA96-F1
#
_entry.id   AF-A0A4V6AA96-F1
#
_cell.length_a   1.000
_cell.length_b   1.000
_cell.length_c   1.000
_cell.angle_alpha   90.00
_cell.angle_beta   90.00
_cell.angle_gamma   90.00
#
_symmetry.space_group_name_H-M   'P 1'
#
loop_
_entity.id
_entity.type
_entity.pdbx_description
1 polymer ?
#
loop_
_entity_poly.entity_id
_entity_poly.type
_entity_poly.pdbx_seq_one_letter_code
_entity_poly.pdbx_strand_id
1 'polypeptide(L)'
;MNRERTVNICDWKIIRALSEVAGVQLPYDTIGAVRSRIRTVAPNLLSMDEREPATFWASLKPEVNQKMNSTPFQAAIENFYMTDSITRASKIMAQCSSLLLKK
;
A
#
# COMPACT_ATOMS: atom_id res chain seq x y z
N MET A 1 4.50 -34.88 6.61
CA MET A 1 3.82 -33.73 7.24
C MET A 1 4.40 -32.48 6.60
N ASN A 2 3.60 -31.86 5.74
CA ASN A 2 4.02 -30.98 4.65
C ASN A 2 4.64 -29.68 5.16
N ARG A 3 5.94 -29.48 4.93
CA ARG A 3 6.52 -28.13 4.93
C ARG A 3 6.04 -27.45 3.65
N GLU A 4 5.04 -26.59 3.81
CA GLU A 4 4.63 -25.63 2.79
C GLU A 4 5.87 -24.91 2.27
N ARG A 5 6.21 -25.21 1.02
CA ARG A 5 7.29 -24.54 0.31
C ARG A 5 6.72 -23.16 -0.03
N THR A 6 6.84 -22.19 0.87
CA THR A 6 6.55 -20.79 0.57
C THR A 6 7.52 -20.35 -0.51
N VAL A 7 7.12 -20.47 -1.76
CA VAL A 7 7.83 -19.87 -2.88
C VAL A 7 7.64 -18.37 -2.70
N ASN A 8 8.70 -17.67 -2.29
CA ASN A 8 8.69 -16.22 -2.18
C ASN A 8 8.76 -15.64 -3.60
N ILE A 9 7.58 -15.47 -4.21
CA ILE A 9 7.41 -14.93 -5.56
C ILE A 9 7.05 -13.45 -5.41
N CYS A 10 7.61 -12.58 -6.26
CA CYS A 10 7.22 -11.17 -6.30
C CYS A 10 5.72 -11.01 -6.58
N ASP A 11 5.04 -10.11 -5.85
CA ASP A 11 3.58 -9.94 -5.91
C ASP A 11 3.02 -9.74 -7.32
N TRP A 12 3.68 -8.93 -8.15
CA TRP A 12 3.22 -8.67 -9.52
C TRP A 12 3.21 -9.93 -10.39
N LYS A 13 4.12 -10.89 -10.14
CA LYS A 13 4.15 -12.16 -10.86
C LYS A 13 3.00 -13.05 -10.44
N ILE A 14 2.60 -13.02 -9.16
CA ILE A 14 1.42 -13.74 -8.66
C ILE A 14 0.18 -13.24 -9.39
N ILE A 15 0.01 -11.91 -9.45
CA ILE A 15 -1.13 -11.30 -10.14
C ILE A 15 -1.09 -11.58 -11.66
N ARG A 16 0.08 -11.50 -12.28
CA ARG A 16 0.25 -11.83 -13.72
C ARG A 16 -0.05 -13.29 -14.04
N ALA A 17 0.36 -14.23 -13.18
CA ALA A 17 0.05 -15.65 -13.34
C ALA A 17 -1.45 -15.92 -13.15
N LEU A 18 -2.07 -15.29 -12.14
CA LEU A 18 -3.51 -15.38 -11.92
C LEU A 18 -4.31 -14.86 -13.13
N SER A 19 -3.83 -13.79 -13.76
CA SER A 19 -4.50 -13.20 -14.92
C SER A 19 -4.54 -14.15 -16.12
N GLU A 20 -3.49 -14.96 -16.31
CA GLU A 20 -3.43 -15.99 -17.35
C GLU A 20 -4.42 -17.12 -17.11
N VAL A 21 -4.48 -17.60 -15.87
CA VAL A 21 -5.45 -18.63 -15.44
C VAL A 21 -6.89 -18.13 -15.54
N ALA A 22 -7.12 -16.84 -15.28
CA ALA A 22 -8.43 -16.20 -15.38
C ALA A 22 -8.85 -15.86 -16.81
N GLY A 23 -8.01 -16.10 -17.83
CA GLY A 23 -8.30 -15.79 -19.23
C GLY A 23 -8.21 -14.29 -19.58
N VAL A 24 -7.71 -13.45 -18.67
CA VAL A 24 -7.48 -12.01 -18.88
C VAL A 24 -5.98 -11.75 -18.84
N GLN A 25 -5.29 -12.17 -19.90
CA GLN A 25 -3.84 -12.10 -19.95
C GLN A 25 -3.35 -10.64 -19.96
N LEU A 26 -2.55 -10.28 -18.96
CA LEU A 26 -1.93 -8.96 -18.87
C LEU A 26 -0.73 -8.88 -19.83
N PRO A 27 -0.54 -7.77 -20.57
CA PRO A 27 0.45 -7.67 -21.66
C PRO A 27 1.87 -7.36 -21.15
N TYR A 28 2.29 -7.93 -20.04
CA TYR A 28 3.62 -7.71 -19.48
C TYR A 28 4.16 -8.96 -18.78
N ASP A 29 5.36 -9.36 -19.19
CA ASP A 29 6.05 -10.55 -18.66
C ASP A 29 7.37 -10.21 -17.97
N THR A 30 7.81 -8.95 -18.04
CA THR A 30 9.05 -8.47 -17.43
C THR A 30 8.79 -7.26 -16.53
N ILE A 31 9.67 -7.04 -15.55
CA ILE A 31 9.58 -5.86 -14.68
C ILE A 31 9.72 -4.55 -15.48
N GLY A 32 10.46 -4.55 -16.59
CA GLY A 32 10.57 -3.41 -17.49
C GLY A 32 9.24 -3.08 -18.16
N ALA A 33 8.49 -4.09 -18.61
CA ALA A 33 7.16 -3.91 -19.18
C ALA A 33 6.14 -3.40 -18.14
N VAL A 34 6.21 -3.91 -16.90
CA VAL A 34 5.39 -3.40 -15.79
C VAL A 34 5.70 -1.93 -15.50
N ARG A 35 6.98 -1.55 -15.43
CA ARG A 35 7.38 -0.15 -15.26
C ARG A 35 6.92 0.73 -16.43
N SER A 36 6.99 0.24 -17.67
CA SER A 36 6.43 0.94 -18.82
C SER A 36 4.93 1.19 -18.67
N ARG A 37 4.17 0.18 -18.19
CA ARG A 37 2.74 0.35 -17.89
C ARG A 37 2.49 1.37 -16.77
N ILE A 38 3.32 1.38 -15.73
CA ILE A 38 3.26 2.40 -14.67
C ILE A 38 3.46 3.79 -15.27
N ARG A 39 4.42 3.97 -16.19
CA ARG A 39 4.64 5.26 -16.87
C ARG A 39 3.38 5.78 -17.54
N THR A 40 2.63 4.90 -18.20
CA THR A 40 1.40 5.27 -18.92
C THR A 40 0.27 5.68 -17.97
N VAL A 41 0.21 5.10 -16.77
CA VAL A 41 -0.86 5.36 -15.79
C VAL A 41 -0.53 6.55 -14.89
N ALA A 42 0.70 6.59 -14.39
CA ALA A 42 1.19 7.58 -13.42
C ALA A 42 2.71 7.75 -13.63
N PRO A 43 3.15 8.67 -14.51
CA PRO A 43 4.56 8.83 -14.86
C PRO A 43 5.45 9.24 -13.69
N ASN A 44 4.88 9.98 -12.72
CA ASN A 44 5.57 10.43 -11.51
C ASN A 44 6.10 9.28 -10.64
N LEU A 45 5.54 8.06 -10.74
CA LEU A 45 6.01 6.90 -9.97
C LEU A 45 7.35 6.34 -10.48
N LEU A 46 7.87 6.83 -11.61
CA LEU A 46 9.16 6.41 -12.16
C LEU A 46 10.27 7.46 -11.98
N SER A 47 9.93 8.69 -11.58
CA SER A 47 10.91 9.72 -11.19
C SER A 47 11.43 9.37 -9.80
N MET A 48 12.36 8.40 -9.74
CA MET A 48 12.94 7.94 -8.49
C MET A 48 13.71 9.08 -7.82
N ASP A 49 13.56 9.18 -6.49
CA ASP A 49 14.22 10.18 -5.65
C ASP A 49 13.86 11.65 -5.98
N GLU A 50 12.84 11.87 -6.82
CA GLU A 50 12.34 13.18 -7.21
C GLU A 50 10.88 13.36 -6.79
N ARG A 51 10.54 14.57 -6.32
CA ARG A 51 9.17 14.93 -5.97
C ARG A 51 8.58 15.84 -7.04
N GLU A 52 7.60 15.32 -7.76
CA GLU A 52 6.79 16.10 -8.69
C GLU A 52 5.65 16.82 -7.94
N PRO A 53 5.61 18.17 -7.92
CA PRO A 53 4.53 18.91 -7.26
C PRO A 53 3.21 18.79 -8.05
N ALA A 54 2.10 18.66 -7.32
CA ALA A 54 0.77 18.74 -7.93
C ALA A 54 0.40 20.21 -8.17
N THR A 55 0.20 20.60 -9.44
CA THR A 55 -0.13 21.99 -9.82
C THR A 55 -1.57 22.39 -9.45
N PHE A 56 -2.49 21.42 -9.36
CA PHE A 56 -3.91 21.67 -9.12
C PHE A 56 -4.33 21.14 -7.74
N TRP A 57 -4.79 22.02 -6.85
CA TRP A 57 -5.12 21.64 -5.46
C TRP A 57 -6.46 22.20 -4.95
N ALA A 58 -6.80 23.46 -5.27
CA ALA A 58 -8.01 24.10 -4.74
C ALA A 58 -9.21 24.09 -5.70
N SER A 59 -8.96 24.33 -6.99
CA SER A 59 -10.02 24.59 -7.98
C SER A 59 -10.76 23.34 -8.47
N LEU A 60 -10.23 22.15 -8.19
CA LEU A 60 -10.81 20.87 -8.60
C LEU A 60 -11.66 20.21 -7.49
N LYS A 61 -11.69 20.80 -6.30
CA LYS A 61 -12.46 20.23 -5.18
C LYS A 61 -13.96 20.43 -5.47
N PRO A 62 -14.77 19.36 -5.55
CA PRO A 62 -16.21 19.50 -5.73
C PRO A 62 -16.82 20.18 -4.49
N GLU A 63 -17.92 20.91 -4.69
CA GLU A 63 -18.70 21.44 -3.58
C GLU A 63 -19.33 20.30 -2.79
N VAL A 64 -19.16 20.31 -1.47
CA VAL A 64 -19.68 19.28 -0.56
C VAL A 64 -20.60 19.94 0.45
N ASN A 65 -21.87 19.53 0.46
CA ASN A 65 -22.90 20.00 1.40
C ASN A 65 -23.29 18.89 2.41
N GLN A 66 -22.30 18.22 3.00
CA GLN A 66 -22.54 17.20 4.01
C GLN A 66 -22.54 17.82 5.41
N LYS A 67 -23.56 17.46 6.23
CA LYS A 67 -23.61 17.88 7.63
C LYS A 67 -22.56 17.11 8.43
N MET A 68 -21.69 17.84 9.12
CA MET A 68 -20.72 17.25 10.05
C MET A 68 -21.44 16.63 11.24
N ASN A 69 -21.03 15.42 11.62
CA ASN A 69 -21.45 14.81 12.87
C ASN A 69 -20.71 15.48 14.04
N SER A 70 -21.33 15.54 15.23
CA SER A 70 -20.74 16.13 16.45
C SER A 70 -19.69 15.23 17.11
N THR A 71 -19.28 14.14 16.45
CA THR A 71 -18.23 13.24 16.93
C THR A 71 -16.87 13.94 16.91
N PRO A 72 -16.11 13.92 18.01
CA PRO A 72 -14.78 14.51 18.04
C PRO A 72 -13.81 13.74 17.14
N PHE A 73 -12.74 14.40 16.71
CA PHE A 73 -11.63 13.75 16.03
C PHE A 73 -10.99 12.69 16.94
N GLN A 74 -10.65 11.55 16.35
CA GLN A 74 -9.97 10.46 17.03
C GLN A 74 -8.57 10.26 16.43
N ALA A 75 -7.69 9.63 17.19
CA ALA A 75 -6.39 9.24 16.67
C ALA A 75 -6.59 8.18 15.56
N ALA A 76 -6.07 8.45 14.36
CA ALA A 76 -6.14 7.47 13.27
C ALA A 76 -5.29 6.23 13.52
N ILE A 77 -4.29 6.34 14.41
CA ILE A 77 -3.38 5.27 14.81
C ILE A 77 -3.31 5.28 16.34
N GLU A 78 -3.82 4.21 16.96
CA GLU A 78 -3.82 4.06 18.41
C GLU A 78 -2.48 3.54 18.95
N ASN A 79 -1.81 2.69 18.17
CA ASN A 79 -0.53 2.08 18.53
C ASN A 79 0.48 2.27 17.40
N PHE A 80 1.38 3.22 17.60
CA PHE A 80 2.45 3.51 16.64
C PHE A 80 3.36 2.29 16.36
N TYR A 81 3.50 1.37 17.32
CA TYR A 81 4.34 0.17 17.16
C TYR A 81 3.62 -1.00 16.49
N MET A 82 2.33 -0.90 16.14
CA MET A 82 1.56 -2.00 15.54
C MET A 82 0.71 -1.55 14.35
N THR A 83 1.31 -0.79 13.42
CA THR A 83 0.61 -0.17 12.29
C THR A 83 0.36 -1.14 11.12
N ASP A 84 1.30 -2.02 10.82
CA ASP A 84 1.28 -2.91 9.66
C ASP A 84 1.47 -4.39 10.04
N SER A 85 1.43 -5.29 9.06
CA SER A 85 1.58 -6.74 9.30
C SER A 85 2.97 -7.11 9.82
N ILE A 86 4.01 -6.40 9.39
CA ILE A 86 5.41 -6.64 9.78
C ILE A 86 5.62 -6.27 11.24
N THR A 87 5.19 -5.08 11.64
CA THR A 87 5.28 -4.57 13.00
C THR A 87 4.45 -5.40 13.97
N ARG A 88 3.25 -5.86 13.57
CA ARG A 88 2.44 -6.79 14.39
C ARG A 88 3.06 -8.17 14.56
N ALA A 89 3.74 -8.70 13.55
CA ALA A 89 4.47 -9.97 13.66
C ALA A 89 5.80 -9.84 14.42
N SER A 90 6.30 -8.61 14.63
CA SER A 90 7.59 -8.36 15.27
C SER A 90 7.50 -8.48 16.80
N LYS A 91 8.30 -9.40 17.34
CA LYS A 91 8.46 -9.56 18.80
C LYS A 91 9.01 -8.30 19.48
N ILE A 92 9.90 -7.57 18.81
CA ILE A 92 10.52 -6.35 19.34
C ILE A 92 9.48 -5.25 19.46
N MET A 93 8.66 -5.06 18.43
CA MET A 93 7.60 -4.05 18.44
C MET A 93 6.52 -4.36 19.46
N ALA A 94 6.20 -5.65 19.66
CA ALA A 94 5.32 -6.07 20.74
C ALA A 94 5.87 -5.70 22.13
N GLN A 95 7.19 -5.84 22.35
CA GLN A 95 7.83 -5.40 23.59
C GLN A 95 7.77 -3.88 23.75
N CYS A 96 8.10 -3.10 22.72
CA CYS A 96 8.00 -1.63 22.73
C CYS A 96 6.57 -1.16 23.06
N SER A 97 5.57 -1.79 22.43
CA SER A 97 4.16 -1.51 22.73
C SER A 97 3.78 -1.85 24.17
N SER A 98 4.27 -2.96 24.73
CA SER A 98 3.98 -3.35 26.12
C SER A 98 4.59 -2.41 27.15
N LEU A 99 5.75 -1.80 26.85
CA LEU A 99 6.38 -0.79 27.70
C LEU A 99 5.57 0.50 27.71
N LEU A 100 4.99 0.88 26.57
CA LEU A 100 4.13 2.06 26.47
C LEU A 100 2.80 1.89 27.21
N LEU A 101 2.27 0.66 27.24
CA LEU A 101 0.98 0.34 27.88
C LEU A 101 1.09 -0.04 29.37
N LYS A 102 2.27 -0.45 29.84
CA LYS A 102 2.52 -0.69 31.27
C LYS A 102 2.55 0.65 32.00
N LYS A 103 1.44 0.96 32.65
CA LYS A 103 1.29 2.05 33.61
C LYS A 103 1.69 1.60 35.01
#